data_AF-A0A423LPD6-F1
#
_entry.id   AF-A0A423LPD6-F1
#
_cell.length_a   1.000
_cell.length_b   1.000
_cell.length_c   1.000
_cell.angle_alpha   90.00
_cell.angle_beta   90.00
_cell.angle_gamma   90.00
#
_symmetry.space_group_name_H-M   'P 1'
#
loop_
_entity.id
_entity.type
_entity.pdbx_description
1 polymer ?
#
loop_
_entity_poly.entity_id
_entity_poly.type
_entity_poly.pdbx_seq_one_letter_code
_entity_poly.pdbx_strand_id
1 'polypeptide(L)' 'MTVKVTERDDSHMSHEGLAAGIRIWDVHQQDLLVGMFHNEIDAHNYKAELEVQEQQRELKSA' A
#
# COMPACT_ATOMS: atom_id res chain seq x y z
N MET A 1 7.90 -10.07 -8.60
CA MET A 1 7.52 -8.62 -8.60
C MET A 1 7.62 -7.99 -7.20
N THR A 2 7.90 -6.67 -7.04
CA THR A 2 8.04 -6.00 -5.72
C THR A 2 6.81 -5.17 -5.35
N VAL A 3 6.26 -5.39 -4.17
CA VAL A 3 5.14 -4.62 -3.58
C VAL A 3 5.67 -3.75 -2.44
N LYS A 4 5.28 -2.47 -2.42
CA LYS A 4 5.66 -1.49 -1.40
C LYS A 4 4.40 -0.96 -0.71
N VAL A 5 4.49 -0.79 0.59
CA VAL A 5 3.46 -0.13 1.40
C VAL A 5 4.01 1.21 1.82
N THR A 6 3.25 2.28 1.58
CA THR A 6 3.64 3.65 1.88
C THR A 6 2.52 4.34 2.65
N GLU A 7 2.87 4.95 3.79
CA GLU A 7 1.94 5.85 4.47
C GLU A 7 1.76 7.11 3.62
N ARG A 8 0.50 7.44 3.32
CA ARG A 8 0.11 8.70 2.72
C ARG A 8 0.13 9.76 3.81
N ASP A 9 1.31 10.31 4.02
CA ASP A 9 1.52 11.47 4.87
C ASP A 9 0.99 12.71 4.13
N ASP A 10 -0.19 13.19 4.54
CA ASP A 10 -0.78 14.44 4.05
C ASP A 10 -0.06 15.69 4.62
N SER A 11 1.07 15.51 5.34
CA SER A 11 1.72 16.57 6.12
C SER A 11 2.46 17.63 5.30
N HIS A 12 2.32 17.66 3.97
CA HIS A 12 2.97 18.64 3.10
C HIS A 12 2.10 19.85 2.72
N MET A 13 0.89 20.01 3.26
CA MET A 13 0.10 21.24 3.09
C MET A 13 -0.31 21.88 4.41
N SER A 14 0.56 22.75 4.91
CA SER A 14 0.24 23.96 5.66
C SER A 14 -0.40 23.79 7.05
N HIS A 15 0.08 24.65 7.96
CA HIS A 15 -0.19 24.79 9.39
C HIS A 15 -1.67 24.95 9.84
N GLU A 16 -2.67 24.66 9.01
CA GLU A 16 -4.09 24.94 9.29
C GLU A 16 -5.04 23.77 8.99
N GLY A 17 -4.53 22.56 8.74
CA GLY A 17 -5.32 21.38 8.36
C GLY A 17 -5.38 20.25 9.41
N LEU A 18 -5.51 20.58 10.69
CA LEU A 18 -5.65 19.61 11.81
C LEU A 18 -7.00 18.84 11.83
N ALA A 19 -7.64 18.63 10.68
CA ALA A 19 -8.98 18.10 10.59
C ALA A 19 -8.99 16.65 10.07
N ALA A 20 -9.06 15.71 11.00
CA ALA A 20 -9.16 14.26 10.83
C ALA A 20 -7.84 13.54 10.49
N GLY A 21 -7.09 13.16 11.53
CA GLY A 21 -5.86 12.34 11.44
C GLY A 21 -6.08 10.92 10.94
N ILE A 22 -6.66 10.77 9.76
CA ILE A 22 -6.87 9.51 9.07
C ILE A 22 -5.57 9.18 8.33
N ARG A 23 -4.83 8.20 8.84
CA ARG A 23 -3.63 7.67 8.18
C ARG A 23 -4.07 6.71 7.09
N ILE A 24 -3.78 7.05 5.84
CA ILE A 24 -4.05 6.16 4.70
C ILE A 24 -2.74 5.45 4.35
N TRP A 25 -2.83 4.16 4.07
CA TRP A 25 -1.75 3.30 3.67
C TRP A 25 -1.98 2.87 2.24
N ASP A 26 -1.14 3.35 1.35
CA ASP A 26 -1.16 2.99 -0.05
C ASP A 26 -0.27 1.77 -0.30
N VAL A 27 -0.81 0.79 -1.01
CA VAL A 27 -0.08 -0.38 -1.48
C VAL A 27 0.21 -0.20 -2.96
N HIS A 28 1.48 -0.08 -3.29
CA HIS A 28 1.99 0.08 -4.63
C HIS A 28 2.65 -1.21 -5.11
N GLN A 29 2.22 -1.74 -6.25
CA GLN A 29 2.88 -2.84 -6.95
C GLN A 29 3.53 -2.29 -8.23
N GLN A 30 4.85 -2.42 -8.36
CA GLN A 30 5.59 -1.94 -9.54
C GLN A 30 5.23 -0.49 -9.94
N ASP A 31 5.20 0.41 -8.96
CA ASP A 31 4.83 1.83 -9.14
C ASP A 31 3.33 2.09 -9.39
N LEU A 32 2.49 1.06 -9.50
CA LEU A 32 1.05 1.18 -9.63
C LEU A 32 0.35 1.07 -8.27
N LEU A 33 -0.50 2.02 -7.92
CA LEU A 33 -1.37 1.92 -6.75
C LEU A 33 -2.40 0.80 -6.96
N VAL A 34 -2.33 -0.24 -6.12
CA VAL A 34 -3.21 -1.42 -6.21
C VAL A 34 -4.15 -1.55 -5.00
N GLY A 35 -3.90 -0.82 -3.91
CA GLY A 35 -4.77 -0.83 -2.74
C GLY A 35 -4.58 0.39 -1.85
N MET A 36 -5.64 0.78 -1.14
CA MET A 36 -5.65 1.90 -0.19
C MET A 36 -6.34 1.44 1.09
N PHE A 37 -5.68 1.60 2.23
CA PHE A 37 -6.15 1.09 3.51
C PHE A 37 -6.12 2.18 4.57
N HIS A 38 -7.01 2.11 5.55
CA HIS A 38 -7.02 3.04 6.68
C HIS A 38 -6.12 2.56 7.84
N ASN A 39 -5.54 1.36 7.74
CA ASN A 39 -4.68 0.75 8.76
C ASN A 39 -3.44 0.10 8.12
N GLU A 40 -2.31 0.15 8.83
CA GLU A 40 -1.05 -0.47 8.41
C GLU A 40 -1.18 -1.99 8.26
N ILE A 41 -1.86 -2.62 9.22
CA ILE A 41 -2.01 -4.08 9.29
C ILE A 41 -2.72 -4.62 8.05
N ASP A 42 -3.82 -3.98 7.63
CA ASP A 42 -4.57 -4.37 6.44
C ASP A 42 -3.71 -4.20 5.17
N ALA A 43 -2.96 -3.10 5.06
CA ALA A 43 -2.06 -2.86 3.94
C ALA A 43 -0.94 -3.89 3.85
N HIS A 44 -0.35 -4.27 4.99
CA HIS A 44 0.68 -5.30 5.07
C HIS A 44 0.13 -6.70 4.78
N ASN A 45 -1.08 -7.03 5.24
CA ASN A 45 -1.74 -8.28 4.89
C ASN A 45 -1.97 -8.37 3.38
N TYR A 46 -2.49 -7.30 2.78
CA TYR A 46 -2.72 -7.25 1.34
C TYR A 46 -1.41 -7.35 0.53
N LYS A 47 -0.33 -6.70 0.99
CA LYS A 47 1.02 -6.86 0.43
C LYS A 47 1.44 -8.34 0.43
N ALA A 48 1.27 -9.04 1.54
CA ALA A 48 1.65 -10.45 1.65
C ALA A 48 0.83 -11.35 0.71
N GLU A 49 -0.48 -11.08 0.58
CA GLU A 49 -1.34 -11.80 -0.38
C GLU A 49 -0.89 -11.57 -1.82
N LEU A 50 -0.57 -10.33 -2.19
CA LEU A 50 -0.04 -10.00 -3.51
C LEU A 50 1.29 -10.70 -3.79
N GLU A 51 2.23 -10.70 -2.82
CA GLU A 51 3.52 -11.39 -2.97
C GLU A 51 3.34 -12.88 -3.22
N VAL A 52 2.40 -13.54 -2.53
CA VAL A 52 2.07 -14.96 -2.76
C VAL A 52 1.44 -15.17 -4.14
N GLN A 53 0.51 -14.32 -4.54
CA GLN A 53 -0.13 -14.42 -5.87
C GLN A 53 0.88 -14.20 -6.99
N GLU A 54 1.78 -13.23 -6.87
CA GLU A 54 2.83 -12.99 -7.85
C GLU A 54 3.78 -14.17 -7.94
N GLN A 55 4.19 -14.75 -6.79
CA GLN A 55 5.04 -15.93 -6.79
C GLN A 55 4.36 -17.13 -7.48
N GLN A 56 3.05 -17.31 -7.29
CA GLN A 56 2.29 -18.33 -8.00
C GLN A 56 2.16 -18.03 -9.50
N ARG A 57 2.01 -16.76 -9.90
CA ARG A 57 2.00 -16.35 -11.31
C ARG A 57 3.34 -16.61 -11.99
N GLU A 58 4.43 -16.24 -11.33
CA GLU A 58 5.81 -16.47 -11.78
C GLU A 58 6.06 -17.99 -11.96
N LEU A 59 5.61 -18.83 -11.02
CA LEU A 59 5.72 -20.29 -11.12
C LEU A 59 4.86 -20.92 -12.23
N LYS A 60 3.69 -20.35 -12.54
CA LYS A 60 2.80 -20.86 -13.61
C LYS A 60 3.20 -20.37 -15.00
N SER A 61 4.01 -19.33 -15.07
CA SER A 61 4.46 -18.72 -16.34
C SER A 61 5.86 -19.17 -16.75
N ALA A 62 6.50 -20.04 -15.96
CA ALA A 62 7.79 -20.68 -16.21
C ALA A 62 7.60 -22.12 -16.72
#